data_AF-A0A2E9JI50-F1
#
_entry.id   AF-A0A2E9JI50-F1
#
_cell.length_a   1.000
_cell.length_b   1.000
_cell.length_c   1.000
_cell.angle_alpha   90.00
_cell.angle_beta   90.00
_cell.angle_gamma   90.00
#
_symmetry.space_group_name_H-M   'P 1'
#
loop_
_entity.id
_entity.type
_entity.pdbx_description
1 polymer ?
#
loop_
_entity_poly.entity_id
_entity_poly.type
_entity_poly.pdbx_seq_one_letter_code
_entity_poly.pdbx_strand_id
1 'polypeptide(L)'
;MAALISLVALVTSAHGQEAVISQQAWLNNYQRFYAEQLVEQGILAMQQGEFQSAEQDFSKAIQVVKVNNGLHSALQGPALSHLIESLLAQGRWEAADQQLAYFEWLNKRSYSQNIFDYLEGSRELSRLYLQASAYYTNPRSARYLISAKNLNWRAVSSIEATLGTDHPLLTPWLYDIVLIHFYQASLEKRKGMTSYEFKSDDGEIVAGWALGKNESIQLSYSIGNELLLRICSLYTGRENASAVTDALMQVYLGDWELLFDNTRIAMSHYRNAYAALDRSGVVKSEINLFFSQSIVLPAGELAIDWQPEKEQALDTTVRFIAWSTNYPDAAIPVFHNPPSGSLAPEFKVLANFSLLAVNSTGATAKISDAYFSPQQLLIQQAIPDSEFVRELAHNAIGQLILRPHLDSGALDTHDNIELEYFFTPEEHAMIIGNN
;
A
#
# COMPACT_ATOMS: atom_id res chain seq x y z
N MET A 1 -15.82 81.26 15.49
CA MET A 1 -16.43 81.15 14.15
C MET A 1 -15.30 80.80 13.19
N ALA A 2 -15.05 79.52 12.87
CA ALA A 2 -15.77 78.70 11.88
C ALA A 2 -15.76 79.36 10.48
N ALA A 3 -15.39 78.75 9.36
CA ALA A 3 -14.87 77.44 8.98
C ALA A 3 -14.46 77.53 7.49
N LEU A 4 -13.98 76.41 6.92
CA LEU A 4 -13.86 76.03 5.49
C LEU A 4 -12.52 76.25 4.76
N ILE A 5 -11.64 75.25 4.87
CA ILE A 5 -10.99 74.59 3.73
C ILE A 5 -10.95 73.09 4.02
N SER A 6 -11.66 72.26 3.24
CA SER A 6 -11.29 70.88 2.90
C SER A 6 -12.39 70.22 2.09
N LEU A 7 -12.12 69.93 0.82
CA LEU A 7 -12.51 68.66 0.22
C LEU A 7 -11.70 68.45 -1.07
N VAL A 8 -11.19 67.23 -1.22
CA VAL A 8 -10.89 66.47 -2.44
C VAL A 8 -9.51 65.81 -2.31
N ALA A 9 -9.53 64.53 -1.94
CA ALA A 9 -8.78 63.42 -2.54
C ALA A 9 -8.77 62.23 -1.59
N LEU A 10 -9.83 61.41 -1.61
CA LEU A 10 -9.89 60.12 -0.90
C LEU A 10 -10.78 59.14 -1.68
N VAL A 11 -10.52 58.98 -2.99
CA VAL A 11 -11.11 57.91 -3.82
C VAL A 11 -10.11 57.50 -4.91
N THR A 12 -8.99 56.89 -4.55
CA THR A 12 -8.08 56.25 -5.53
C THR A 12 -7.45 54.93 -5.05
N SER A 13 -7.78 54.45 -3.85
CA SER A 13 -7.19 53.22 -3.29
C SER A 13 -7.96 51.93 -3.61
N ALA A 14 -9.29 51.99 -3.79
CA ALA A 14 -10.12 50.78 -3.97
C ALA A 14 -9.99 50.13 -5.36
N HIS A 15 -10.04 50.92 -6.44
CA HIS A 15 -9.92 50.40 -7.82
C HIS A 15 -8.50 49.92 -8.16
N GLY A 16 -7.46 50.50 -7.55
CA GLY A 16 -6.09 50.05 -7.71
C GLY A 16 -5.82 48.71 -7.02
N GLN A 17 -6.43 48.47 -5.86
CA GLN A 17 -6.33 47.19 -5.17
C GLN A 17 -7.09 46.08 -5.92
N GLU A 18 -8.30 46.33 -6.44
CA GLU A 18 -9.03 45.34 -7.24
C GLU A 18 -8.34 45.02 -8.57
N ALA A 19 -7.74 46.01 -9.24
CA ALA A 19 -6.96 45.80 -10.46
C ALA A 19 -5.65 45.02 -10.19
N VAL A 20 -4.95 45.29 -9.09
CA VAL A 20 -3.74 44.57 -8.69
C VAL A 20 -4.07 43.14 -8.23
N ILE A 21 -5.15 42.95 -7.48
CA ILE A 21 -5.61 41.62 -7.04
C ILE A 21 -6.07 40.79 -8.24
N SER A 22 -6.81 41.37 -9.19
CA SER A 22 -7.22 40.66 -10.41
C SER A 22 -6.04 40.35 -11.33
N GLN A 23 -5.06 41.24 -11.47
CA GLN A 23 -3.84 41.00 -12.25
C GLN A 23 -2.93 39.95 -11.58
N GLN A 24 -2.79 39.98 -10.25
CA GLN A 24 -2.08 38.95 -9.48
C GLN A 24 -2.79 37.59 -9.56
N ALA A 25 -4.13 37.57 -9.50
CA ALA A 25 -4.90 36.34 -9.68
C ALA A 25 -4.71 35.75 -11.10
N TRP A 26 -4.70 36.60 -12.13
CA TRP A 26 -4.44 36.18 -13.51
C TRP A 26 -3.03 35.62 -13.71
N LEU A 27 -2.00 36.28 -13.18
CA LEU A 27 -0.62 35.80 -13.25
C LEU A 27 -0.44 34.48 -12.51
N ASN A 28 -1.01 34.36 -11.30
CA ASN A 28 -0.98 33.12 -10.52
C ASN A 28 -1.68 31.96 -11.24
N ASN A 29 -2.80 32.22 -11.93
CA ASN A 29 -3.53 31.18 -12.67
C ASN A 29 -2.75 30.69 -13.90
N TYR A 30 -2.12 31.58 -14.66
CA TYR A 30 -1.27 31.19 -15.79
C TYR A 30 -0.04 30.39 -15.36
N GLN A 31 0.59 30.81 -14.27
CA GLN A 31 1.78 30.14 -13.77
C GLN A 31 1.46 28.80 -13.10
N ARG A 32 0.27 28.68 -12.49
CA ARG A 32 -0.27 27.40 -12.03
C ARG A 32 -0.48 26.43 -13.20
N PHE A 33 -1.11 26.91 -14.29
CA PHE A 33 -1.27 26.13 -15.51
C PHE A 33 0.08 25.69 -16.10
N TYR A 34 1.11 26.53 -16.03
CA TYR A 34 2.45 26.18 -16.48
C TYR A 34 3.11 25.08 -15.63
N ALA A 35 2.95 25.13 -14.29
CA ALA A 35 3.44 24.07 -13.42
C ALA A 35 2.71 22.74 -13.67
N GLU A 36 1.39 22.78 -13.86
CA GLU A 36 0.57 21.61 -14.19
C GLU A 36 0.99 21.02 -15.56
N GLN A 37 1.23 21.85 -16.56
CA GLN A 37 1.72 21.42 -17.88
C GLN A 37 3.10 20.73 -17.80
N LEU A 38 4.02 21.28 -16.99
CA LEU A 38 5.33 20.65 -16.77
C LEU A 38 5.21 19.28 -16.10
N VAL A 39 4.26 19.12 -15.16
CA VAL A 39 3.97 17.83 -14.55
C VAL A 39 3.43 16.84 -15.58
N GLU A 40 2.47 17.25 -16.42
CA GLU A 40 1.93 16.39 -17.48
C GLU A 40 3.01 15.96 -18.49
N GLN A 41 3.90 16.87 -18.89
CA GLN A 41 5.04 16.57 -19.74
C GLN A 41 6.00 15.56 -19.10
N GLY A 42 6.31 15.74 -17.82
CA GLY A 42 7.15 14.81 -17.08
C GLY A 42 6.52 13.41 -16.97
N ILE A 43 5.20 13.32 -16.76
CA ILE A 43 4.47 12.04 -16.73
C ILE A 43 4.56 11.34 -18.09
N LEU A 44 4.36 12.07 -19.20
CA LEU A 44 4.52 11.53 -20.56
C LEU A 44 5.94 11.03 -20.81
N ALA A 45 6.96 11.78 -20.36
CA ALA A 45 8.36 11.36 -20.46
C ALA A 45 8.62 10.08 -19.64
N MET A 46 8.07 9.95 -18.43
CA MET A 46 8.16 8.71 -17.64
C MET A 46 7.52 7.52 -18.36
N GLN A 47 6.35 7.71 -18.98
CA GLN A 47 5.67 6.66 -19.77
C GLN A 47 6.50 6.18 -20.96
N GLN A 48 7.40 7.02 -21.47
CA GLN A 48 8.31 6.72 -22.57
C GLN A 48 9.67 6.18 -22.08
N GLY A 49 9.88 6.03 -20.77
CA GLY A 49 11.16 5.63 -20.18
C GLY A 49 12.20 6.74 -20.12
N GLU A 50 11.83 7.99 -20.45
CA GLU A 50 12.71 9.16 -20.48
C GLU A 50 12.85 9.81 -19.09
N PHE A 51 13.26 9.02 -18.10
CA PHE A 51 13.25 9.44 -16.68
C PHE A 51 14.10 10.68 -16.40
N GLN A 52 15.21 10.89 -17.12
CA GLN A 52 16.04 12.09 -16.96
C GLN A 52 15.33 13.37 -17.46
N SER A 53 14.54 13.28 -18.54
CA SER A 53 13.76 14.43 -19.01
C SER A 53 12.62 14.73 -18.02
N ALA A 54 11.95 13.68 -17.56
CA ALA A 54 10.91 13.80 -16.54
C ALA A 54 11.41 14.49 -15.26
N GLU A 55 12.57 14.08 -14.75
CA GLU A 55 13.22 14.71 -13.59
C GLU A 55 13.39 16.22 -13.77
N GLN A 56 13.81 16.66 -14.96
CA GLN A 56 14.00 18.09 -15.25
C GLN A 56 12.68 18.85 -15.23
N ASP A 57 11.63 18.30 -15.81
CA ASP A 57 10.33 18.97 -15.90
C ASP A 57 9.62 19.04 -14.54
N PHE A 58 9.68 17.96 -13.74
CA PHE A 58 9.20 18.00 -12.36
C PHE A 58 9.98 18.99 -11.49
N SER A 59 11.31 19.02 -11.63
CA SER A 59 12.15 19.99 -10.91
C SER A 59 11.77 21.43 -11.27
N LYS A 60 11.53 21.72 -12.55
CA LYS A 60 11.05 23.04 -13.00
C LYS A 60 9.66 23.35 -12.43
N ALA A 61 8.73 22.39 -12.45
CA ALA A 61 7.38 22.57 -11.89
C ALA A 61 7.45 22.96 -10.41
N ILE A 62 8.28 22.27 -9.62
CA ILE A 62 8.53 22.60 -8.21
C ILE A 62 9.04 24.03 -8.06
N GLN A 63 10.01 24.46 -8.88
CA GLN A 63 10.53 25.84 -8.82
C GLN A 63 9.46 26.88 -9.15
N VAL A 64 8.64 26.63 -10.16
CA VAL A 64 7.51 27.51 -10.50
C VAL A 64 6.56 27.64 -9.32
N VAL A 65 6.18 26.54 -8.68
CA VAL A 65 5.33 26.57 -7.48
C VAL A 65 6.00 27.32 -6.33
N LYS A 66 7.30 27.10 -6.07
CA LYS A 66 8.04 27.81 -5.01
C LYS A 66 8.02 29.32 -5.20
N VAL A 67 8.22 29.78 -6.44
CA VAL A 67 8.26 31.21 -6.77
C VAL A 67 6.87 31.84 -6.61
N ASN A 68 5.82 31.16 -7.02
CA ASN A 68 4.49 31.78 -7.12
C ASN A 68 3.60 31.53 -5.89
N ASN A 69 3.82 30.42 -5.18
CA ASN A 69 3.00 30.00 -4.05
C ASN A 69 3.80 29.90 -2.74
N GLY A 70 5.10 30.15 -2.79
CA GLY A 70 6.01 30.15 -1.65
C GLY A 70 6.72 28.81 -1.42
N LEU A 71 7.86 28.87 -0.74
CA LEU A 71 8.77 27.73 -0.51
C LEU A 71 8.12 26.55 0.25
N HIS A 72 7.04 26.83 0.98
CA HIS A 72 6.34 25.87 1.83
C HIS A 72 4.97 25.48 1.27
N SER A 73 4.68 25.77 0.00
CA SER A 73 3.38 25.45 -0.58
C SER A 73 3.19 23.93 -0.72
N ALA A 74 2.04 23.42 -0.28
CA ALA A 74 1.63 22.03 -0.49
C ALA A 74 1.40 21.69 -1.98
N LEU A 75 1.23 22.71 -2.84
CA LEU A 75 1.11 22.54 -4.30
C LEU A 75 2.37 21.92 -4.95
N GLN A 76 3.47 21.83 -4.22
CA GLN A 76 4.68 21.14 -4.67
C GLN A 76 4.53 19.62 -4.65
N GLY A 77 3.59 19.08 -3.85
CA GLY A 77 3.44 17.65 -3.58
C GLY A 77 3.37 16.76 -4.84
N PRO A 78 2.50 17.05 -5.82
CA PRO A 78 2.38 16.23 -7.03
C PRO A 78 3.69 16.14 -7.82
N ALA A 79 4.32 17.30 -8.12
CA ALA A 79 5.59 17.33 -8.85
C ALA A 79 6.74 16.68 -8.06
N LEU A 80 6.77 16.86 -6.74
CA LEU A 80 7.78 16.26 -5.87
C LEU A 80 7.66 14.73 -5.81
N SER A 81 6.43 14.20 -5.82
CA SER A 81 6.18 12.76 -5.84
C SER A 81 6.71 12.13 -7.12
N HIS A 82 6.38 12.68 -8.28
CA HIS A 82 6.90 12.18 -9.55
C HIS A 82 8.41 12.40 -9.73
N LEU A 83 8.97 13.48 -9.17
CA LEU A 83 10.41 13.65 -9.11
C LEU A 83 11.08 12.47 -8.36
N ILE A 84 10.56 12.11 -7.18
CA ILE A 84 11.06 10.97 -6.41
C ILE A 84 10.94 9.68 -7.22
N GLU A 85 9.80 9.42 -7.85
CA GLU A 85 9.59 8.23 -8.70
C GLU A 85 10.60 8.16 -9.85
N SER A 86 10.84 9.28 -10.54
CA SER A 86 11.83 9.35 -11.63
C SER A 86 13.25 9.06 -11.13
N LEU A 87 13.59 9.47 -9.91
CA LEU A 87 14.90 9.20 -9.30
C LEU A 87 15.04 7.74 -8.88
N LEU A 88 13.97 7.14 -8.33
CA LEU A 88 13.92 5.72 -7.98
C LEU A 88 14.06 4.85 -9.24
N ALA A 89 13.36 5.17 -10.33
CA ALA A 89 13.45 4.47 -11.61
C ALA A 89 14.87 4.52 -12.21
N GLN A 90 15.61 5.62 -11.99
CA GLN A 90 17.01 5.76 -12.38
C GLN A 90 18.01 5.10 -11.39
N GLY A 91 17.55 4.47 -10.31
CA GLY A 91 18.41 3.92 -9.26
C GLY A 91 19.22 4.99 -8.48
N ARG A 92 18.82 6.26 -8.55
CA ARG A 92 19.49 7.40 -7.89
C ARG A 92 19.05 7.52 -6.43
N TRP A 93 19.30 6.49 -5.63
CA TRP A 93 18.80 6.33 -4.26
C TRP A 93 19.11 7.50 -3.32
N GLU A 94 20.32 8.07 -3.39
CA GLU A 94 20.71 9.19 -2.53
C GLU A 94 19.93 10.47 -2.87
N ALA A 95 19.74 10.76 -4.16
CA ALA A 95 18.94 11.89 -4.58
C ALA A 95 17.45 11.69 -4.21
N ALA A 96 16.93 10.46 -4.37
CA ALA A 96 15.58 10.13 -3.93
C ALA A 96 15.41 10.32 -2.42
N ASP A 97 16.37 9.89 -1.60
CA ASP A 97 16.38 10.11 -0.15
C ASP A 97 16.32 11.59 0.22
N GLN A 98 17.08 12.44 -0.48
CA GLN A 98 17.04 13.90 -0.26
C GLN A 98 15.66 14.48 -0.57
N GLN A 99 15.02 14.05 -1.66
CA GLN A 99 13.67 14.51 -2.02
C GLN A 99 12.59 13.95 -1.08
N LEU A 100 12.72 12.71 -0.62
CA LEU A 100 11.85 12.12 0.41
C LEU A 100 11.94 12.90 1.73
N ALA A 101 13.16 13.24 2.17
CA ALA A 101 13.37 14.05 3.37
C ALA A 101 12.79 15.47 3.21
N TYR A 102 12.94 16.06 2.02
CA TYR A 102 12.32 17.35 1.71
C TYR A 102 10.79 17.29 1.75
N PHE A 103 10.19 16.26 1.16
CA PHE A 103 8.75 16.06 1.19
C PHE A 103 8.25 15.83 2.62
N GLU A 104 8.94 15.01 3.42
CA GLU A 104 8.59 14.84 4.83
C GLU A 104 8.60 16.16 5.60
N TRP A 105 9.63 16.99 5.40
CA TRP A 105 9.72 18.31 6.02
C TRP A 105 8.57 19.23 5.60
N LEU A 106 8.22 19.24 4.30
CA LEU A 106 7.11 20.03 3.78
C LEU A 106 5.78 19.56 4.40
N ASN A 107 5.54 18.26 4.41
CA ASN A 107 4.30 17.65 4.91
C ASN A 107 4.11 17.89 6.43
N LYS A 108 5.17 17.77 7.24
CA LYS A 108 5.13 18.09 8.68
C LYS A 108 4.60 19.50 8.96
N ARG A 109 4.82 20.44 8.05
CA ARG A 109 4.35 21.82 8.20
C ARG A 109 2.86 21.97 7.92
N SER A 110 2.29 21.10 7.08
CA SER A 110 0.84 21.04 6.85
C SER A 110 0.07 20.65 8.11
N TYR A 111 0.67 19.88 9.02
CA TYR A 111 0.03 19.43 10.27
C TYR A 111 -0.54 20.57 11.11
N SER A 112 0.21 21.68 11.25
CA SER A 112 -0.25 22.83 12.04
C SER A 112 -1.35 23.65 11.35
N GLN A 113 -1.59 23.42 10.06
CA GLN A 113 -2.61 24.12 9.27
C GLN A 113 -3.90 23.30 9.18
N ASN A 114 -3.76 22.01 8.83
CA ASN A 114 -4.87 21.10 8.62
C ASN A 114 -4.40 19.65 8.76
N ILE A 115 -5.01 18.90 9.69
CA ILE A 115 -4.73 17.48 9.90
C ILE A 115 -4.98 16.65 8.64
N PHE A 116 -6.03 16.95 7.87
CA PHE A 116 -6.38 16.15 6.70
C PHE A 116 -5.34 16.29 5.58
N ASP A 117 -4.81 17.50 5.37
CA ASP A 117 -3.75 17.75 4.38
C ASP A 117 -2.44 17.03 4.80
N TYR A 118 -2.13 17.02 6.10
CA TYR A 118 -1.01 16.24 6.63
C TYR A 118 -1.18 14.73 6.43
N LEU A 119 -2.39 14.21 6.63
CA LEU A 119 -2.70 12.79 6.44
C LEU A 119 -2.63 12.41 4.95
N GLU A 120 -3.10 13.28 4.05
CA GLU A 120 -2.98 13.07 2.61
C GLU A 120 -1.52 13.03 2.16
N GLY A 121 -0.71 14.03 2.55
CA GLY A 121 0.72 14.03 2.24
C GLY A 121 1.49 12.88 2.91
N SER A 122 1.07 12.44 4.10
CA SER A 122 1.66 11.27 4.78
C SER A 122 1.34 9.98 4.04
N ARG A 123 0.16 9.87 3.43
CA ARG A 123 -0.23 8.70 2.63
C ARG A 123 0.63 8.62 1.38
N GLU A 124 0.82 9.75 0.70
CA GLU A 124 1.67 9.82 -0.48
C GLU A 124 3.14 9.52 -0.18
N LEU A 125 3.67 10.04 0.93
CA LEU A 125 5.01 9.69 1.40
C LEU A 125 5.15 8.20 1.75
N SER A 126 4.14 7.61 2.40
CA SER A 126 4.12 6.17 2.70
C SER A 126 4.17 5.36 1.41
N ARG A 127 3.39 5.76 0.40
CA ARG A 127 3.36 5.16 -0.93
C ARG A 127 4.76 5.17 -1.58
N LEU A 128 5.43 6.31 -1.55
CA LEU A 128 6.78 6.46 -2.12
C LEU A 128 7.83 5.62 -1.38
N TYR A 129 7.75 5.53 -0.05
CA TYR A 129 8.64 4.65 0.73
C TYR A 129 8.41 3.17 0.39
N LEU A 130 7.16 2.74 0.33
CA LEU A 130 6.82 1.38 -0.03
C LEU A 130 7.28 1.07 -1.47
N GLN A 131 7.03 1.95 -2.44
CA GLN A 131 7.54 1.81 -3.80
C GLN A 131 9.08 1.71 -3.82
N ALA A 132 9.79 2.56 -3.07
CA ALA A 132 11.24 2.46 -2.96
C ALA A 132 11.67 1.08 -2.42
N SER A 133 10.97 0.53 -1.43
CA SER A 133 11.26 -0.80 -0.89
C SER A 133 11.02 -1.96 -1.87
N ALA A 134 10.18 -1.73 -2.88
CA ALA A 134 9.79 -2.74 -3.86
C ALA A 134 10.93 -3.06 -4.84
N TYR A 135 11.81 -2.09 -5.11
CA TYR A 135 12.95 -2.30 -6.01
C TYR A 135 13.92 -3.38 -5.50
N TYR A 136 14.08 -4.47 -6.23
CA TYR A 136 14.98 -5.58 -5.96
C TYR A 136 16.45 -5.17 -5.87
N THR A 137 16.88 -4.25 -6.74
CA THR A 137 18.25 -3.72 -6.72
C THR A 137 18.54 -2.81 -5.54
N ASN A 138 17.51 -2.43 -4.75
CA ASN A 138 17.66 -1.48 -3.67
C ASN A 138 18.31 -2.13 -2.42
N PRO A 139 19.53 -1.72 -2.05
CA PRO A 139 20.21 -2.26 -0.88
C PRO A 139 19.57 -1.83 0.44
N ARG A 140 18.61 -0.90 0.42
CA ARG A 140 17.96 -0.29 1.59
C ARG A 140 16.47 -0.62 1.69
N SER A 141 16.00 -1.67 1.03
CA SER A 141 14.59 -2.07 1.00
C SER A 141 13.94 -2.13 2.39
N ALA A 142 14.60 -2.79 3.36
CA ALA A 142 14.13 -2.88 4.74
C ALA A 142 14.02 -1.50 5.43
N ARG A 143 14.97 -0.59 5.16
CA ARG A 143 14.95 0.77 5.73
C ARG A 143 13.72 1.53 5.25
N TYR A 144 13.36 1.41 3.98
CA TYR A 144 12.18 2.10 3.44
C TYR A 144 10.86 1.55 4.02
N LEU A 145 10.74 0.23 4.24
CA LEU A 145 9.61 -0.34 4.99
C LEU A 145 9.50 0.24 6.41
N ILE A 146 10.63 0.38 7.11
CA ILE A 146 10.65 1.00 8.45
C ILE A 146 10.25 2.47 8.38
N SER A 147 10.73 3.22 7.39
CA SER A 147 10.34 4.62 7.19
C SER A 147 8.84 4.76 6.93
N ALA A 148 8.27 3.92 6.07
CA ALA A 148 6.81 3.86 5.85
C ALA A 148 6.08 3.55 7.16
N LYS A 149 6.49 2.52 7.90
CA LYS A 149 5.87 2.16 9.18
C LYS A 149 5.91 3.30 10.20
N ASN A 150 7.06 3.93 10.39
CA ASN A 150 7.24 5.03 11.32
C ASN A 150 6.40 6.26 10.92
N LEU A 151 6.21 6.48 9.62
CA LEU A 151 5.31 7.52 9.12
C LEU A 151 3.84 7.20 9.44
N ASN A 152 3.40 5.97 9.22
CA ASN A 152 2.03 5.55 9.54
C ASN A 152 1.75 5.64 11.06
N TRP A 153 2.72 5.28 11.92
CA TRP A 153 2.60 5.49 13.37
C TRP A 153 2.47 6.96 13.75
N ARG A 154 3.20 7.86 13.09
CA ARG A 154 3.05 9.31 13.32
C ARG A 154 1.67 9.82 12.90
N ALA A 155 1.11 9.29 11.82
CA ALA A 155 -0.25 9.61 11.40
C ALA A 155 -1.29 9.10 12.42
N VAL A 156 -1.14 7.86 12.93
CA VAL A 156 -1.94 7.33 14.04
C VAL A 156 -1.89 8.26 15.25
N SER A 157 -0.69 8.60 15.75
CA SER A 157 -0.54 9.50 16.90
C SER A 157 -1.13 10.89 16.66
N SER A 158 -1.05 11.39 15.42
CA SER A 158 -1.61 12.68 15.03
C SER A 158 -3.15 12.67 15.03
N ILE A 159 -3.76 11.58 14.57
CA ILE A 159 -5.21 11.37 14.63
C ILE A 159 -5.66 11.25 16.08
N GLU A 160 -4.99 10.44 16.90
CA GLU A 160 -5.32 10.28 18.32
C GLU A 160 -5.29 11.62 19.06
N ALA A 161 -4.25 12.42 18.83
CA ALA A 161 -4.07 13.72 19.48
C ALA A 161 -5.11 14.77 19.03
N THR A 162 -5.60 14.68 17.79
CA THR A 162 -6.46 15.72 17.19
C THR A 162 -7.94 15.35 17.21
N LEU A 163 -8.26 14.09 16.91
CA LEU A 163 -9.62 13.59 16.67
C LEU A 163 -10.07 12.57 17.73
N GLY A 164 -9.16 12.07 18.57
CA GLY A 164 -9.42 11.13 19.65
C GLY A 164 -8.93 9.70 19.38
N THR A 165 -8.73 8.94 20.45
CA THR A 165 -8.13 7.59 20.44
C THR A 165 -8.97 6.51 19.78
N ASP A 166 -10.27 6.78 19.65
CA ASP A 166 -11.25 5.86 19.05
C ASP A 166 -11.75 6.38 17.70
N HIS A 167 -11.04 7.31 17.05
CA HIS A 167 -11.54 7.87 15.79
C HIS A 167 -11.44 6.83 14.65
N PRO A 168 -12.49 6.57 13.85
CA PRO A 168 -12.46 5.52 12.82
C PRO A 168 -11.49 5.79 11.66
N LEU A 169 -10.98 7.02 11.52
CA LEU A 169 -9.87 7.31 10.62
C LEU A 169 -8.57 6.59 10.99
N LEU A 170 -8.44 6.05 12.20
CA LEU A 170 -7.28 5.25 12.61
C LEU A 170 -7.16 3.95 11.80
N THR A 171 -8.30 3.34 11.43
CA THR A 171 -8.35 2.02 10.80
C THR A 171 -7.43 1.84 9.59
N PRO A 172 -7.49 2.68 8.54
CA PRO A 172 -6.61 2.51 7.38
C PRO A 172 -5.12 2.59 7.75
N TRP A 173 -4.73 3.51 8.66
CA TRP A 173 -3.34 3.67 9.08
C TRP A 173 -2.83 2.50 9.94
N LEU A 174 -3.69 1.98 10.83
CA LEU A 174 -3.36 0.79 11.62
C LEU A 174 -3.22 -0.43 10.71
N TYR A 175 -4.10 -0.57 9.70
CA TYR A 175 -4.04 -1.67 8.75
C TYR A 175 -2.80 -1.58 7.84
N ASP A 176 -2.41 -0.39 7.41
CA ASP A 176 -1.15 -0.17 6.69
C ASP A 176 0.06 -0.67 7.49
N ILE A 177 0.07 -0.45 8.81
CA ILE A 177 1.15 -0.96 9.67
C ILE A 177 1.11 -2.49 9.73
N VAL A 178 -0.06 -3.12 9.77
CA VAL A 178 -0.22 -4.59 9.70
C VAL A 178 0.39 -5.13 8.39
N LEU A 179 0.04 -4.54 7.25
CA LEU A 179 0.56 -4.93 5.94
C LEU A 179 2.09 -4.77 5.88
N ILE A 180 2.63 -3.65 6.38
CA ILE A 180 4.07 -3.43 6.43
C ILE A 180 4.79 -4.48 7.28
N HIS A 181 4.20 -4.91 8.41
CA HIS A 181 4.76 -5.99 9.22
C HIS A 181 4.77 -7.34 8.47
N PHE A 182 3.73 -7.64 7.69
CA PHE A 182 3.76 -8.79 6.79
C PHE A 182 4.88 -8.68 5.75
N TYR A 183 5.05 -7.52 5.11
CA TYR A 183 6.12 -7.31 4.12
C TYR A 183 7.51 -7.46 4.75
N GLN A 184 7.71 -6.97 5.98
CA GLN A 184 8.96 -7.16 6.73
C GLN A 184 9.24 -8.65 6.99
N ALA A 185 8.26 -9.39 7.52
CA ALA A 185 8.40 -10.82 7.77
C ALA A 185 8.67 -11.62 6.48
N SER A 186 8.00 -11.28 5.38
CA SER A 186 8.18 -11.91 4.07
C SER A 186 9.59 -11.67 3.51
N LEU A 187 10.10 -10.44 3.63
CA LEU A 187 11.46 -10.11 3.21
C LEU A 187 12.53 -10.86 4.05
N GLU A 188 12.31 -10.98 5.35
CA GLU A 188 13.20 -11.73 6.26
C GLU A 188 13.20 -13.23 5.98
N LYS A 189 12.03 -13.82 5.70
CA LYS A 189 11.89 -15.23 5.28
C LYS A 189 12.77 -15.51 4.05
N ARG A 190 12.76 -14.62 3.05
CA ARG A 190 13.49 -14.76 1.77
C ARG A 190 14.98 -14.47 1.85
N LYS A 191 15.38 -13.32 2.40
CA LYS A 191 16.77 -12.81 2.31
C LYS A 191 17.68 -13.22 3.48
N GLY A 192 17.15 -13.91 4.50
CA GLY A 192 17.96 -14.35 5.63
C GLY A 192 18.66 -13.19 6.36
N MET A 193 17.98 -12.05 6.50
CA MET A 193 18.57 -10.85 7.10
C MET A 193 18.72 -11.03 8.62
N THR A 194 19.96 -11.20 9.07
CA THR A 194 20.37 -10.91 10.45
C THR A 194 21.63 -10.06 10.42
N SER A 195 21.43 -8.74 10.42
CA SER A 195 22.27 -7.72 11.08
C SER A 195 21.84 -6.37 10.54
N TYR A 196 21.07 -5.63 11.34
CA TYR A 196 20.90 -4.20 11.16
C TYR A 196 22.24 -3.51 11.35
N GLU A 197 23.06 -3.40 10.30
CA GLU A 197 24.18 -2.47 10.29
C GLU A 197 23.63 -1.06 10.01
N PHE A 198 23.05 -0.42 11.03
CA PHE A 198 22.86 1.02 10.98
C PHE A 198 24.20 1.69 11.28
N LYS A 199 24.71 2.44 10.30
CA LYS A 199 25.42 3.68 10.59
C LYS A 199 24.37 4.78 10.70
N SER A 200 24.24 5.39 11.87
CA SER A 200 23.65 6.72 11.96
C SER A 200 24.55 7.71 11.21
N ASP A 201 24.03 8.88 10.84
CA ASP A 201 24.81 9.98 10.24
C ASP A 201 26.02 10.42 11.11
N ASP A 202 26.09 9.96 12.37
CA ASP A 202 27.17 10.24 13.32
C ASP A 202 28.29 9.19 13.35
N GLY A 203 28.26 8.17 12.49
CA GLY A 203 29.36 7.21 12.35
C GLY A 203 29.57 6.27 13.55
N GLU A 204 28.72 6.32 14.56
CA GLU A 204 28.68 5.31 15.62
C GLU A 204 27.91 4.07 15.14
N ILE A 205 28.61 2.94 15.08
CA ILE A 205 27.98 1.62 15.00
C ILE A 205 27.25 1.43 16.33
N VAL A 206 25.94 1.60 16.34
CA VAL A 206 25.13 1.11 17.46
C VAL A 206 25.16 -0.41 17.33
N ALA A 207 26.10 -1.04 18.02
CA ALA A 207 26.11 -2.48 18.30
C ALA A 207 24.96 -2.79 19.27
N GLY A 208 23.73 -2.55 18.81
CA GLY A 208 22.50 -2.92 19.49
C GLY A 208 22.02 -4.20 18.85
N TRP A 209 22.03 -5.28 19.63
CA TRP A 209 21.39 -6.57 19.38
C TRP A 209 20.33 -6.52 18.27
N ALA A 210 20.71 -6.89 17.05
CA ALA A 210 19.74 -7.11 16.00
C ALA A 210 18.97 -8.39 16.35
N LEU A 211 17.65 -8.32 16.37
CA LEU A 211 16.80 -9.49 16.61
C LEU A 211 17.18 -10.61 15.64
N GLY A 212 17.18 -11.85 16.12
CA GLY A 212 17.34 -12.99 15.22
C GLY A 212 16.17 -13.05 14.22
N LYS A 213 16.38 -13.64 13.04
CA LYS A 213 15.34 -13.80 11.99
C LYS A 213 13.99 -14.27 12.56
N ASN A 214 14.00 -15.33 13.38
CA ASN A 214 12.78 -15.87 13.95
C ASN A 214 12.13 -14.90 14.95
N GLU A 215 12.92 -14.17 15.73
CA GLU A 215 12.43 -13.19 16.70
C GLU A 215 11.78 -12.00 16.00
N SER A 216 12.35 -11.53 14.88
CA SER A 216 11.78 -10.44 14.08
C SER A 216 10.48 -10.84 13.37
N ILE A 217 10.40 -12.07 12.85
CA ILE A 217 9.15 -12.63 12.30
C ILE A 217 8.07 -12.73 13.39
N GLN A 218 8.42 -13.23 14.58
CA GLN A 218 7.48 -13.35 15.70
C GLN A 218 7.02 -11.98 16.22
N LEU A 219 7.91 -10.99 16.26
CA LEU A 219 7.54 -9.62 16.59
C LEU A 219 6.57 -9.03 15.57
N SER A 220 6.80 -9.29 14.27
CA SER A 220 5.90 -8.84 13.22
C SER A 220 4.53 -9.49 13.34
N TYR A 221 4.48 -10.79 13.61
CA TYR A 221 3.26 -11.53 13.93
C TYR A 221 2.48 -10.90 15.10
N SER A 222 3.15 -10.68 16.24
CA SER A 222 2.49 -10.18 17.45
C SER A 222 1.95 -8.77 17.28
N ILE A 223 2.71 -7.88 16.64
CA ILE A 223 2.28 -6.50 16.40
C ILE A 223 1.09 -6.46 15.46
N GLY A 224 1.13 -7.22 14.34
CA GLY A 224 0.00 -7.23 13.41
C GLY A 224 -1.29 -7.74 14.06
N ASN A 225 -1.20 -8.77 14.90
CA ASN A 225 -2.35 -9.28 15.65
C ASN A 225 -2.89 -8.24 16.65
N GLU A 226 -2.02 -7.57 17.41
CA GLU A 226 -2.40 -6.50 18.34
C GLU A 226 -3.16 -5.36 17.61
N LEU A 227 -2.65 -4.96 16.45
CA LEU A 227 -3.24 -3.91 15.63
C LEU A 227 -4.58 -4.31 15.03
N LEU A 228 -4.74 -5.55 14.57
CA LEU A 228 -6.04 -6.06 14.10
C LEU A 228 -7.07 -6.09 15.24
N LEU A 229 -6.69 -6.53 16.43
CA LEU A 229 -7.57 -6.48 17.61
C LEU A 229 -7.92 -5.05 18.00
N ARG A 230 -6.97 -4.11 17.88
CA ARG A 230 -7.22 -2.69 18.08
C ARG A 230 -8.22 -2.16 17.05
N ILE A 231 -8.08 -2.50 15.78
CA ILE A 231 -9.05 -2.15 14.74
C ILE A 231 -10.43 -2.70 15.11
N CYS A 232 -10.54 -3.96 15.55
CA CYS A 232 -11.81 -4.52 16.03
C CYS A 232 -12.46 -3.64 17.10
N SER A 233 -11.68 -3.24 18.12
CA SER A 233 -12.20 -2.40 19.22
C SER A 233 -12.67 -1.01 18.78
N LEU A 234 -12.21 -0.50 17.63
CA LEU A 234 -12.72 0.76 17.10
C LEU A 234 -14.18 0.63 16.68
N TYR A 235 -14.65 -0.56 16.28
CA TYR A 235 -16.00 -0.75 15.76
C TYR A 235 -16.96 -1.42 16.75
N THR A 236 -16.45 -2.21 17.70
CA THR A 236 -17.27 -2.87 18.72
C THR A 236 -17.98 -1.86 19.64
N GLY A 237 -19.28 -2.05 19.89
CA GLY A 237 -20.04 -1.32 20.93
C GLY A 237 -20.48 0.11 20.60
N ARG A 238 -20.28 0.59 19.36
CA ARG A 238 -20.88 1.84 18.88
C ARG A 238 -22.38 1.71 18.66
N GLU A 239 -23.09 2.83 18.68
CA GLU A 239 -24.55 2.92 18.44
C GLU A 239 -24.98 2.30 17.08
N ASN A 240 -24.03 2.20 16.13
CA ASN A 240 -24.17 1.54 14.82
C ASN A 240 -23.23 0.32 14.63
N ALA A 241 -22.73 -0.30 15.71
CA ALA A 241 -21.87 -1.48 15.61
C ALA A 241 -22.68 -2.63 14.98
N SER A 242 -22.37 -2.95 13.73
CA SER A 242 -23.01 -4.04 13.00
C SER A 242 -22.36 -5.35 13.40
N ALA A 243 -23.16 -6.33 13.83
CA ALA A 243 -22.70 -7.70 14.02
C ALA A 243 -22.06 -8.29 12.74
N VAL A 244 -22.39 -7.71 11.59
CA VAL A 244 -21.75 -8.03 10.31
C VAL A 244 -20.31 -7.48 10.24
N THR A 245 -20.06 -6.26 10.70
CA THR A 245 -18.71 -5.69 10.80
C THR A 245 -17.83 -6.52 11.73
N ASP A 246 -18.36 -6.92 12.90
CA ASP A 246 -17.63 -7.80 13.82
C ASP A 246 -17.28 -9.15 13.16
N ALA A 247 -18.18 -9.70 12.36
CA ALA A 247 -17.93 -10.94 11.62
C ALA A 247 -16.87 -10.75 10.53
N LEU A 248 -16.88 -9.63 9.79
CA LEU A 248 -15.82 -9.29 8.84
C LEU A 248 -14.46 -9.14 9.53
N MET A 249 -14.41 -8.55 10.72
CA MET A 249 -13.16 -8.42 11.47
C MET A 249 -12.59 -9.78 11.89
N GLN A 250 -13.46 -10.76 12.19
CA GLN A 250 -13.03 -12.14 12.42
C GLN A 250 -12.38 -12.74 11.16
N VAL A 251 -12.85 -12.41 9.94
CA VAL A 251 -12.21 -12.87 8.70
C VAL A 251 -10.77 -12.36 8.62
N TYR A 252 -10.52 -11.08 8.88
CA TYR A 252 -9.17 -10.50 8.82
C TYR A 252 -8.22 -11.03 9.91
N LEU A 253 -8.74 -11.36 11.10
CA LEU A 253 -7.97 -12.11 12.10
C LEU A 253 -7.63 -13.52 11.58
N GLY A 254 -8.58 -14.18 10.90
CA GLY A 254 -8.34 -15.47 10.25
C GLY A 254 -7.27 -15.41 9.16
N ASP A 255 -7.30 -14.37 8.32
CA ASP A 255 -6.30 -14.13 7.28
C ASP A 255 -4.90 -13.98 7.90
N TRP A 256 -4.78 -13.20 8.98
CA TRP A 256 -3.51 -12.97 9.66
C TRP A 256 -2.93 -14.24 10.28
N GLU A 257 -3.77 -15.02 10.97
CA GLU A 257 -3.37 -16.31 11.53
C GLU A 257 -2.90 -17.27 10.42
N LEU A 258 -3.55 -17.24 9.26
CA LEU A 258 -3.16 -18.07 8.12
C LEU A 258 -1.80 -17.66 7.53
N LEU A 259 -1.51 -16.36 7.41
CA LEU A 259 -0.22 -15.84 6.91
C LEU A 259 1.00 -16.23 7.77
N PHE A 260 0.76 -16.61 9.03
CA PHE A 260 1.77 -17.04 10.00
C PHE A 260 1.64 -18.52 10.40
N ASP A 261 1.06 -19.34 9.53
CA ASP A 261 0.98 -20.80 9.66
C ASP A 261 0.16 -21.30 10.88
N ASN A 262 -0.71 -20.45 11.45
CA ASN A 262 -1.60 -20.79 12.57
C ASN A 262 -2.96 -21.32 12.08
N THR A 263 -2.95 -22.26 11.15
CA THR A 263 -4.12 -22.76 10.40
C THR A 263 -5.33 -23.13 11.26
N ARG A 264 -5.11 -23.78 12.42
CA ARG A 264 -6.21 -24.16 13.32
C ARG A 264 -6.93 -22.93 13.88
N ILE A 265 -6.20 -21.87 14.22
CA ILE A 265 -6.76 -20.64 14.77
C ILE A 265 -7.46 -19.87 13.66
N ALA A 266 -6.82 -19.76 12.49
CA ALA A 266 -7.42 -19.18 11.28
C ALA A 266 -8.79 -19.80 10.96
N MET A 267 -8.87 -21.14 10.93
CA MET A 267 -10.13 -21.85 10.66
C MET A 267 -11.20 -21.62 11.73
N SER A 268 -10.81 -21.41 12.99
CA SER A 268 -11.75 -21.03 14.04
C SER A 268 -12.35 -19.65 13.77
N HIS A 269 -11.52 -18.68 13.38
CA HIS A 269 -11.97 -17.34 13.03
C HIS A 269 -12.94 -17.35 11.85
N TYR A 270 -12.61 -18.04 10.76
CA TYR A 270 -13.48 -18.13 9.59
C TYR A 270 -14.83 -18.79 9.89
N ARG A 271 -14.85 -19.88 10.67
CA ARG A 271 -16.11 -20.52 11.10
C ARG A 271 -16.95 -19.62 12.00
N ASN A 272 -16.30 -18.89 12.91
CA ASN A 272 -16.97 -17.94 13.79
C ASN A 272 -17.56 -16.77 12.99
N ALA A 273 -16.83 -16.26 12.00
CA ALA A 273 -17.29 -15.23 11.08
C ALA A 273 -18.53 -15.71 10.31
N TYR A 274 -18.46 -16.88 9.68
CA TYR A 274 -19.59 -17.49 8.97
C TYR A 274 -20.83 -17.59 9.86
N ALA A 275 -20.68 -18.16 11.07
CA ALA A 275 -21.79 -18.31 12.01
C ALA A 275 -22.31 -16.98 12.57
N ALA A 276 -21.48 -15.94 12.64
CA ALA A 276 -21.89 -14.60 13.05
C ALA A 276 -22.69 -13.90 11.94
N LEU A 277 -22.29 -14.03 10.68
CA LEU A 277 -23.03 -13.53 9.52
C LEU A 277 -24.42 -14.17 9.42
N ASP A 278 -24.50 -15.50 9.54
CA ASP A 278 -25.77 -16.25 9.51
C ASP A 278 -26.71 -15.80 10.64
N ARG A 279 -26.19 -15.65 11.87
CA ARG A 279 -26.97 -15.13 13.01
C ARG A 279 -27.40 -13.69 12.85
N SER A 280 -26.67 -12.90 12.07
CA SER A 280 -26.98 -11.49 11.79
C SER A 280 -28.04 -11.33 10.69
N GLY A 281 -28.55 -12.43 10.14
CA GLY A 281 -29.62 -12.43 9.13
C GLY A 281 -29.12 -12.22 7.69
N VAL A 282 -27.81 -12.28 7.45
CA VAL A 282 -27.24 -12.27 6.10
C VAL A 282 -27.67 -13.55 5.39
N VAL A 283 -28.05 -13.44 4.11
CA VAL A 283 -28.57 -14.59 3.35
C VAL A 283 -27.44 -15.62 3.15
N LYS A 284 -27.69 -16.89 3.46
CA LYS A 284 -26.67 -17.96 3.36
C LYS A 284 -25.98 -18.06 2.00
N SER A 285 -26.71 -17.83 0.90
CA SER A 285 -26.12 -17.81 -0.43
C SER A 285 -25.13 -16.65 -0.64
N GLU A 286 -25.36 -15.50 0.00
CA GLU A 286 -24.43 -14.37 -0.02
C GLU A 286 -23.18 -14.66 0.83
N ILE A 287 -23.36 -15.30 2.00
CA ILE A 287 -22.23 -15.73 2.85
C ILE A 287 -21.37 -16.76 2.11
N ASN A 288 -21.99 -17.78 1.50
CA ASN A 288 -21.30 -18.76 0.68
C ASN A 288 -20.59 -18.09 -0.51
N LEU A 289 -21.24 -17.13 -1.18
CA LEU A 289 -20.61 -16.39 -2.26
C LEU A 289 -19.36 -15.64 -1.78
N PHE A 290 -19.46 -14.91 -0.65
CA PHE A 290 -18.33 -14.22 -0.03
C PHE A 290 -17.15 -15.17 0.25
N PHE A 291 -17.40 -16.33 0.86
CA PHE A 291 -16.34 -17.29 1.15
C PHE A 291 -15.89 -18.12 -0.06
N SER A 292 -16.62 -18.14 -1.17
CA SER A 292 -16.20 -18.84 -2.40
C SER A 292 -15.20 -18.04 -3.25
N GLN A 293 -14.93 -16.79 -2.88
CA GLN A 293 -14.02 -15.93 -3.63
C GLN A 293 -12.56 -16.26 -3.33
N SER A 294 -11.78 -16.43 -4.39
CA SER A 294 -10.34 -16.63 -4.30
C SER A 294 -9.63 -15.30 -4.06
N ILE A 295 -9.37 -15.00 -2.80
CA ILE A 295 -8.66 -13.79 -2.36
C ILE A 295 -7.22 -14.18 -2.01
N VAL A 296 -6.25 -13.58 -2.68
CA VAL A 296 -4.83 -13.72 -2.34
C VAL A 296 -4.51 -12.88 -1.10
N LEU A 297 -3.81 -13.46 -0.13
CA LEU A 297 -3.46 -12.83 1.14
C LEU A 297 -2.02 -12.28 1.15
N PRO A 298 -1.75 -11.18 1.90
CA PRO A 298 -2.71 -10.40 2.67
C PRO A 298 -3.68 -9.64 1.76
N ALA A 299 -4.93 -9.53 2.20
CA ALA A 299 -5.89 -8.65 1.55
C ALA A 299 -5.35 -7.21 1.58
N GLY A 300 -5.42 -6.51 0.45
CA GLY A 300 -4.85 -5.17 0.34
C GLY A 300 -5.68 -4.08 1.04
N GLU A 301 -6.97 -4.36 1.30
CA GLU A 301 -7.90 -3.48 2.00
C GLU A 301 -8.73 -4.25 3.03
N LEU A 302 -9.10 -3.53 4.08
CA LEU A 302 -10.00 -4.01 5.12
C LEU A 302 -11.42 -3.49 4.86
N ALA A 303 -12.35 -4.41 4.62
CA ALA A 303 -13.76 -4.16 4.46
C ALA A 303 -14.41 -3.96 5.84
N ILE A 304 -15.05 -2.81 6.02
CA ILE A 304 -15.74 -2.44 7.27
C ILE A 304 -17.25 -2.68 7.14
N ASP A 305 -17.77 -2.72 5.90
CA ASP A 305 -19.19 -2.87 5.58
C ASP A 305 -19.44 -4.12 4.72
N TRP A 306 -20.64 -4.70 4.85
CA TRP A 306 -21.08 -5.85 4.04
C TRP A 306 -21.33 -5.45 2.60
N GLN A 307 -20.42 -5.82 1.70
CA GLN A 307 -20.54 -5.53 0.27
C GLN A 307 -20.12 -6.76 -0.57
N PRO A 308 -20.85 -7.90 -0.47
CA PRO A 308 -20.49 -9.13 -1.16
C PRO A 308 -20.48 -8.97 -2.69
N GLU A 309 -21.22 -7.98 -3.21
CA GLU A 309 -21.26 -7.62 -4.63
C GLU A 309 -20.01 -6.87 -5.11
N LYS A 310 -19.31 -6.10 -4.27
CA LYS A 310 -18.06 -5.44 -4.67
C LYS A 310 -16.91 -6.43 -4.85
N GLU A 311 -17.02 -7.59 -4.24
CA GLU A 311 -16.07 -8.68 -4.40
C GLU A 311 -16.52 -9.67 -5.50
N GLN A 312 -17.64 -9.40 -6.19
CA GLN A 312 -17.98 -10.05 -7.47
C GLN A 312 -17.07 -9.51 -8.58
N ALA A 313 -15.82 -9.94 -8.60
CA ALA A 313 -15.09 -10.00 -9.85
C ALA A 313 -15.57 -11.26 -10.61
N LEU A 314 -16.34 -11.02 -11.67
CA LEU A 314 -16.76 -11.96 -12.71
C LEU A 314 -15.73 -13.06 -13.00
N ASP A 315 -16.27 -14.27 -13.25
CA ASP A 315 -15.69 -15.40 -14.02
C ASP A 315 -14.34 -15.95 -13.55
N THR A 316 -14.37 -17.17 -12.98
CA THR A 316 -13.38 -18.30 -13.00
C THR A 316 -11.87 -18.07 -12.84
N THR A 317 -11.38 -16.85 -13.02
CA THR A 317 -10.00 -16.46 -13.24
C THR A 317 -9.64 -15.33 -12.28
N VAL A 318 -8.88 -15.68 -11.25
CA VAL A 318 -8.32 -14.75 -10.28
C VAL A 318 -7.31 -13.87 -10.98
N ARG A 319 -7.40 -12.55 -10.83
CA ARG A 319 -6.37 -11.64 -11.32
C ARG A 319 -5.51 -11.17 -10.17
N PHE A 320 -4.20 -11.40 -10.26
CA PHE A 320 -3.24 -11.00 -9.25
C PHE A 320 -2.08 -10.23 -9.89
N ILE A 321 -1.80 -9.03 -9.37
CA ILE A 321 -0.65 -8.23 -9.77
C ILE A 321 0.34 -8.26 -8.61
N ALA A 322 1.44 -8.96 -8.81
CA ALA A 322 2.52 -9.04 -7.85
C ALA A 322 3.14 -7.65 -7.66
N TRP A 323 3.42 -7.30 -6.41
CA TRP A 323 3.92 -5.98 -6.08
C TRP A 323 5.30 -5.71 -6.70
N SER A 324 6.23 -6.64 -6.52
CA SER A 324 7.53 -6.62 -7.20
C SER A 324 8.24 -7.96 -7.06
N THR A 325 9.42 -8.10 -7.65
CA THR A 325 10.29 -9.27 -7.44
C THR A 325 10.77 -9.42 -5.99
N ASN A 326 10.74 -8.36 -5.17
CA ASN A 326 11.00 -8.49 -3.72
C ASN A 326 9.81 -9.09 -2.96
N TYR A 327 8.59 -8.92 -3.47
CA TYR A 327 7.34 -9.35 -2.86
C TYR A 327 6.43 -10.05 -3.89
N PRO A 328 6.89 -11.16 -4.49
CA PRO A 328 6.15 -11.83 -5.57
C PRO A 328 4.85 -12.51 -5.07
N ASP A 329 4.76 -12.76 -3.77
CA ASP A 329 3.61 -13.35 -3.10
C ASP A 329 2.62 -12.32 -2.53
N ALA A 330 2.90 -11.02 -2.69
CA ALA A 330 2.08 -9.95 -2.15
C ALA A 330 1.52 -9.05 -3.25
N ALA A 331 0.27 -8.65 -3.12
CA ALA A 331 -0.34 -7.69 -4.03
C ALA A 331 0.29 -6.30 -3.86
N ILE A 332 0.21 -5.49 -4.92
CA ILE A 332 0.47 -4.04 -4.82
C ILE A 332 -0.42 -3.48 -3.69
N PRO A 333 0.15 -2.80 -2.67
CA PRO A 333 -0.67 -2.26 -1.60
C PRO A 333 -1.66 -1.23 -2.17
N VAL A 334 -2.95 -1.29 -1.81
CA VAL A 334 -4.03 -0.65 -2.59
C VAL A 334 -3.94 0.88 -2.66
N PHE A 335 -3.28 1.51 -1.69
CA PHE A 335 -2.98 2.95 -1.73
C PHE A 335 -1.99 3.36 -2.83
N HIS A 336 -1.48 2.40 -3.61
CA HIS A 336 -0.48 2.57 -4.65
C HIS A 336 -1.10 2.24 -6.00
N ASN A 337 -2.30 2.78 -6.29
CA ASN A 337 -2.77 2.83 -7.68
C ASN A 337 -1.55 3.26 -8.51
N PRO A 338 -1.04 2.40 -9.40
CA PRO A 338 0.15 2.73 -10.16
C PRO A 338 -0.11 4.10 -10.79
N PRO A 339 0.78 5.09 -10.65
CA PRO A 339 0.60 6.36 -11.33
C PRO A 339 0.32 6.05 -12.80
N SER A 340 -0.46 6.91 -13.47
CA SER A 340 -0.65 6.81 -14.92
C SER A 340 0.73 6.81 -15.60
N GLY A 341 1.27 5.63 -15.90
CA GLY A 341 2.66 5.44 -16.34
C GLY A 341 3.56 4.55 -15.48
N SER A 342 3.07 3.89 -14.44
CA SER A 342 3.73 2.64 -14.00
C SER A 342 3.72 1.69 -15.18
N LEU A 343 4.89 1.15 -15.53
CA LEU A 343 5.03 0.16 -16.59
C LEU A 343 3.96 -0.90 -16.35
N ALA A 344 3.00 -1.00 -17.28
CA ALA A 344 2.02 -2.06 -17.25
C ALA A 344 2.79 -3.38 -17.07
N PRO A 345 2.33 -4.30 -16.20
CA PRO A 345 3.07 -5.51 -15.89
C PRO A 345 3.51 -6.18 -17.19
N GLU A 346 4.82 -6.19 -17.42
CA GLU A 346 5.39 -6.61 -18.70
C GLU A 346 5.14 -8.08 -18.93
N PHE A 347 5.16 -8.86 -17.85
CA PHE A 347 5.03 -10.30 -17.88
C PHE A 347 3.67 -10.74 -17.32
N LYS A 348 3.06 -11.71 -18.01
CA LYS A 348 1.77 -12.30 -17.65
C LYS A 348 1.87 -13.81 -17.73
N VAL A 349 1.32 -14.48 -16.72
CA VAL A 349 1.19 -15.94 -16.68
C VAL A 349 -0.24 -16.32 -16.40
N LEU A 350 -0.78 -17.26 -17.16
CA LEU A 350 -2.04 -17.94 -16.86
C LEU A 350 -1.70 -19.30 -16.24
N ALA A 351 -2.18 -19.52 -15.03
CA ALA A 351 -1.93 -20.75 -14.28
C ALA A 351 -3.23 -21.33 -13.75
N ASN A 352 -3.28 -22.66 -13.62
CA ASN A 352 -4.39 -23.35 -12.98
C ASN A 352 -3.88 -24.15 -11.79
N PHE A 353 -4.68 -24.21 -10.73
CA PHE A 353 -4.40 -25.01 -9.54
C PHE A 353 -5.69 -25.41 -8.84
N SER A 354 -5.58 -26.32 -7.88
CA SER A 354 -6.68 -26.67 -6.97
C SER A 354 -6.36 -26.22 -5.55
N LEU A 355 -7.40 -25.86 -4.79
CA LEU A 355 -7.37 -25.71 -3.34
C LEU A 355 -8.03 -26.94 -2.72
N LEU A 356 -7.26 -27.71 -1.96
CA LEU A 356 -7.74 -28.95 -1.37
C LEU A 356 -8.14 -28.73 0.09
N ALA A 357 -9.41 -28.97 0.41
CA ALA A 357 -9.85 -29.12 1.79
C ALA A 357 -9.32 -30.44 2.35
N VAL A 358 -8.38 -30.37 3.31
CA VAL A 358 -7.96 -31.57 4.04
C VAL A 358 -8.99 -31.87 5.13
N ASN A 359 -9.89 -32.81 4.84
CA ASN A 359 -10.78 -33.39 5.84
C ASN A 359 -9.96 -34.30 6.77
N SER A 360 -9.68 -33.85 7.99
CA SER A 360 -9.03 -34.67 9.02
C SER A 360 -9.99 -35.76 9.53
N THR A 361 -10.08 -36.89 8.84
CA THR A 361 -10.75 -38.10 9.37
C THR A 361 -9.76 -39.18 9.84
N GLY A 362 -8.45 -38.96 9.68
CA GLY A 362 -7.41 -39.82 10.24
C GLY A 362 -7.00 -39.37 11.65
N ALA A 363 -7.03 -40.28 12.63
CA ALA A 363 -6.68 -40.04 14.05
C ALA A 363 -5.22 -39.60 14.32
N THR A 364 -4.42 -39.38 13.27
CA THR A 364 -3.03 -38.89 13.34
C THR A 364 -2.74 -37.75 12.35
N ALA A 365 -3.72 -37.27 11.59
CA ALA A 365 -3.53 -36.13 10.71
C ALA A 365 -3.47 -34.86 11.56
N LYS A 366 -2.31 -34.21 11.63
CA LYS A 366 -2.21 -32.87 12.19
C LYS A 366 -3.11 -31.97 11.35
N ILE A 367 -3.97 -31.19 11.99
CA ILE A 367 -4.81 -30.16 11.37
C ILE A 367 -3.95 -29.05 10.68
N SER A 368 -2.60 -29.12 10.79
CA SER A 368 -1.64 -28.23 10.14
C SER A 368 -1.53 -28.38 8.63
N ASP A 369 -2.07 -29.45 8.04
CA ASP A 369 -1.78 -29.81 6.65
C ASP A 369 -2.89 -29.38 5.67
N ALA A 370 -3.84 -28.55 6.08
CA ALA A 370 -4.70 -27.86 5.13
C ALA A 370 -3.86 -26.80 4.40
N TYR A 371 -3.25 -27.21 3.29
CA TYR A 371 -2.38 -26.37 2.47
C TYR A 371 -3.23 -25.39 1.67
N PHE A 372 -3.48 -24.20 2.24
CA PHE A 372 -4.16 -23.09 1.56
C PHE A 372 -3.20 -22.31 0.65
N SER A 373 -2.52 -23.07 -0.21
CA SER A 373 -1.59 -22.60 -1.24
C SER A 373 -1.89 -23.35 -2.52
N PRO A 374 -1.53 -22.80 -3.69
CA PRO A 374 -1.74 -23.48 -4.98
C PRO A 374 -1.16 -24.91 -4.98
N GLN A 375 -2.03 -25.92 -5.09
CA GLN A 375 -1.65 -27.32 -5.26
C GLN A 375 -1.87 -27.74 -6.71
N GLN A 376 -1.03 -28.65 -7.21
CA GLN A 376 -1.09 -29.10 -8.61
C GLN A 376 -0.98 -27.94 -9.60
N LEU A 377 -0.14 -26.96 -9.29
CA LEU A 377 0.06 -25.77 -10.10
C LEU A 377 0.54 -26.14 -11.52
N LEU A 378 -0.21 -25.70 -12.51
CA LEU A 378 0.10 -25.87 -13.92
C LEU A 378 0.14 -24.51 -14.61
N ILE A 379 1.29 -24.15 -15.18
CA ILE A 379 1.44 -22.95 -15.99
C ILE A 379 0.94 -23.24 -17.41
N GLN A 380 -0.23 -22.72 -17.74
CA GLN A 380 -0.84 -22.91 -19.06
C GLN A 380 -0.19 -22.01 -20.13
N GLN A 381 -0.04 -20.72 -19.81
CA GLN A 381 0.49 -19.72 -20.74
C GLN A 381 1.45 -18.78 -20.03
N ALA A 382 2.43 -18.27 -20.75
CA ALA A 382 3.38 -17.26 -20.28
C ALA A 382 3.65 -16.24 -21.38
N ILE A 383 3.81 -14.97 -21.00
CA ILE A 383 4.16 -13.86 -21.88
C ILE A 383 5.26 -13.07 -21.19
N PRO A 384 6.46 -12.95 -21.78
CA PRO A 384 6.94 -13.72 -22.93
C PRO A 384 7.00 -15.22 -22.57
N ASP A 385 6.79 -16.08 -23.56
CA ASP A 385 6.84 -17.53 -23.34
C ASP A 385 8.29 -18.01 -23.27
N SER A 386 8.85 -18.06 -22.06
CA SER A 386 10.21 -18.55 -21.80
C SER A 386 10.25 -19.42 -20.53
N GLU A 387 11.21 -20.35 -20.49
CA GLU A 387 11.44 -21.22 -19.33
C GLU A 387 11.68 -20.39 -18.05
N PHE A 388 12.46 -19.32 -18.16
CA PHE A 388 12.71 -18.39 -17.07
C PHE A 388 11.42 -17.77 -16.50
N VAL A 389 10.53 -17.27 -17.36
CA VAL A 389 9.26 -16.65 -16.93
C VAL A 389 8.36 -17.69 -16.25
N ARG A 390 8.30 -18.91 -16.82
CA ARG A 390 7.51 -20.01 -16.28
C ARG A 390 8.03 -20.48 -14.92
N GLU A 391 9.33 -20.66 -14.75
CA GLU A 391 9.93 -21.06 -13.47
C GLU A 391 9.76 -19.98 -12.40
N LEU A 392 10.00 -18.71 -12.75
CA LEU A 392 9.84 -17.59 -11.83
C LEU A 392 8.38 -17.48 -11.36
N ALA A 393 7.42 -17.56 -12.29
CA ALA A 393 6.00 -17.55 -11.94
C ALA A 393 5.59 -18.79 -11.16
N HIS A 394 6.09 -19.98 -11.50
CA HIS A 394 5.79 -21.19 -10.74
C HIS A 394 6.24 -21.07 -9.27
N ASN A 395 7.45 -20.57 -9.04
CA ASN A 395 7.98 -20.34 -7.69
C ASN A 395 7.20 -19.25 -6.93
N ALA A 396 6.81 -18.18 -7.61
CA ALA A 396 6.03 -17.09 -7.02
C ALA A 396 4.61 -17.53 -6.67
N ILE A 397 3.89 -18.11 -7.63
CA ILE A 397 2.51 -18.57 -7.47
C ILE A 397 2.44 -19.66 -6.39
N GLY A 398 3.41 -20.59 -6.36
CA GLY A 398 3.48 -21.62 -5.33
C GLY A 398 3.64 -21.09 -3.90
N GLN A 399 4.02 -19.83 -3.72
CA GLN A 399 4.13 -19.17 -2.41
C GLN A 399 2.88 -18.36 -2.05
N LEU A 400 1.92 -18.20 -2.95
CA LEU A 400 0.69 -17.48 -2.66
C LEU A 400 -0.09 -18.23 -1.58
N ILE A 401 -0.67 -17.44 -0.68
CA ILE A 401 -1.63 -17.91 0.31
C ILE A 401 -2.99 -17.36 -0.12
N LEU A 402 -3.99 -18.24 -0.21
CA LEU A 402 -5.35 -17.84 -0.55
C LEU A 402 -6.25 -17.99 0.67
N ARG A 403 -7.23 -17.09 0.80
CA ARG A 403 -8.29 -17.23 1.78
C ARG A 403 -9.02 -18.56 1.53
N PRO A 404 -9.27 -19.37 2.57
CA PRO A 404 -9.96 -20.64 2.42
C PRO A 404 -11.39 -20.48 1.90
N HIS A 405 -11.79 -21.39 1.02
CA HIS A 405 -13.18 -21.49 0.60
C HIS A 405 -14.04 -22.17 1.66
N LEU A 406 -15.22 -21.62 1.90
CA LEU A 406 -16.21 -22.24 2.77
C LEU A 406 -17.55 -22.42 2.06
N ASP A 407 -18.15 -23.58 2.23
CA ASP A 407 -19.58 -23.81 2.00
C ASP A 407 -20.23 -24.20 3.32
N SER A 408 -21.27 -23.46 3.72
CA SER A 408 -22.06 -23.80 4.91
C SER A 408 -21.21 -23.87 6.20
N GLY A 409 -20.13 -23.08 6.25
CA GLY A 409 -19.17 -23.03 7.36
C GLY A 409 -18.17 -24.19 7.41
N ALA A 410 -18.19 -25.11 6.45
CA ALA A 410 -17.18 -26.15 6.28
C ALA A 410 -16.20 -25.78 5.18
N LEU A 411 -14.98 -26.33 5.22
CA LEU A 411 -14.01 -26.14 4.15
C LEU A 411 -14.52 -26.81 2.88
N ASP A 412 -14.40 -26.09 1.78
CA ASP A 412 -14.73 -26.60 0.45
C ASP A 412 -13.46 -26.80 -0.39
N THR A 413 -13.44 -27.88 -1.18
CA THR A 413 -12.43 -28.08 -2.21
C THR A 413 -12.81 -27.29 -3.44
N HIS A 414 -11.89 -26.55 -4.02
CA HIS A 414 -12.13 -25.86 -5.28
C HIS A 414 -11.09 -26.25 -6.31
N ASP A 415 -11.55 -26.89 -7.37
CA ASP A 415 -10.71 -27.39 -8.45
C ASP A 415 -10.64 -26.43 -9.62
N ASN A 416 -9.52 -26.46 -10.35
CA ASN A 416 -9.32 -25.67 -11.58
C ASN A 416 -9.52 -24.16 -11.40
N ILE A 417 -9.03 -23.59 -10.30
CA ILE A 417 -8.93 -22.14 -10.17
C ILE A 417 -7.96 -21.64 -11.24
N GLU A 418 -8.42 -20.76 -12.11
CA GLU A 418 -7.54 -20.07 -13.05
C GLU A 418 -6.99 -18.80 -12.38
N LEU A 419 -5.73 -18.47 -12.65
CA LEU A 419 -5.04 -17.30 -12.11
C LEU A 419 -4.27 -16.61 -13.23
N GLU A 420 -4.63 -15.36 -13.50
CA GLU A 420 -3.78 -14.43 -14.23
C GLU A 420 -2.82 -13.74 -13.26
N TYR A 421 -1.58 -14.18 -13.29
CA TYR A 421 -0.48 -13.62 -12.51
C TYR A 421 0.32 -12.62 -13.35
N PHE A 422 0.36 -11.38 -12.89
CA PHE A 422 1.05 -10.27 -13.54
C PHE A 422 2.24 -9.83 -12.71
N PHE A 423 3.38 -9.58 -13.34
CA PHE A 423 4.57 -9.10 -12.67
C PHE A 423 5.50 -8.36 -13.62
N THR A 424 6.38 -7.52 -13.08
CA THR A 424 7.41 -6.82 -13.85
C THR A 424 8.78 -7.37 -13.44
N PRO A 425 9.58 -7.90 -14.38
CA PRO A 425 10.97 -8.24 -14.11
C PRO A 425 11.79 -6.95 -13.94
N GLU A 426 12.58 -6.82 -12.88
CA GLU A 426 13.52 -5.71 -12.80
C GLU A 426 14.72 -5.96 -13.72
N GLU A 427 15.03 -4.99 -14.60
CA GLU A 427 16.00 -5.04 -15.72
C GLU A 427 17.37 -5.66 -15.39
N HIS A 428 17.81 -5.65 -14.12
CA HIS A 428 19.10 -6.21 -13.70
C HIS A 428 19.11 -7.72 -13.45
N ALA A 429 17.96 -8.39 -13.37
CA ALA A 429 17.90 -9.85 -13.40
C ALA A 429 18.15 -10.42 -14.81
N MET A 430 18.02 -9.58 -15.87
CA MET A 430 18.19 -10.00 -17.26
C MET A 430 19.64 -10.15 -17.72
N ILE A 431 20.64 -9.75 -16.91
CA ILE A 431 22.06 -9.81 -17.32
C ILE A 431 22.75 -11.13 -16.94
N ILE A 432 22.16 -11.97 -16.07
CA ILE A 432 22.72 -13.30 -15.75
C ILE A 432 22.03 -14.36 -16.61
N GLY A 433 22.31 -14.32 -17.90
CA GLY A 433 21.86 -15.32 -18.88
C GLY A 433 22.58 -15.25 -20.22
N ASN A 434 23.39 -14.22 -20.47
CA ASN A 434 24.18 -14.06 -21.69
C ASN A 434 25.60 -13.54 -21.39
N ASN A 435 26.36 -14.29 -20.59
CA ASN A 435 27.83 -14.28 -20.63
C ASN A 435 28.38 -15.68 -20.41
#